data_AF-A0A4R6DW07-F1
#
_entry.id   AF-A0A4R6DW07-F1
#
_cell.length_a   1.000
_cell.length_b   1.000
_cell.length_c   1.000
_cell.angle_alpha   90.00
_cell.angle_beta   90.00
_cell.angle_gamma   90.00
#
_symmetry.space_group_name_H-M   'P 1'
#
loop_
_entity.id
_entity.type
_entity.pdbx_description
1 polymer ?
#
loop_
_entity_poly.entity_id
_entity_poly.type
_entity_poly.pdbx_seq_one_letter_code
_entity_poly.pdbx_strand_id
1 'polypeptide(L)' 'MKDKFQNLPALLDSVTLKVANITKYGDNQVEIRDAKTKQLIWRAWDFEPGFEADFAAQIEFYRKR' A
#
# COMPACT_ATOMS: atom_id res chain seq x y z
N MET A 1 -2.87 -15.10 -10.08
CA MET A 1 -2.10 -14.75 -8.86
C MET A 1 -3.11 -14.45 -7.77
N LYS A 2 -2.98 -15.03 -6.58
CA LYS A 2 -3.77 -14.60 -5.42
C LYS A 2 -3.36 -13.16 -5.11
N ASP A 3 -4.34 -12.28 -5.07
CA ASP A 3 -4.18 -10.84 -4.88
C ASP A 3 -3.48 -10.60 -3.54
N LYS A 4 -2.19 -10.22 -3.57
CA LYS A 4 -1.34 -10.08 -2.37
C LYS A 4 -1.88 -9.03 -1.40
N PHE A 5 -2.81 -8.19 -1.84
CA PHE A 5 -3.39 -7.09 -1.09
C PHE A 5 -4.85 -7.35 -0.65
N GLN A 6 -5.41 -8.54 -0.89
CA GLN A 6 -6.82 -8.84 -0.57
C GLN A 6 -7.14 -8.95 0.93
N ASN A 7 -6.14 -9.17 1.79
CA ASN A 7 -6.34 -9.44 3.23
C ASN A 7 -5.48 -8.53 4.11
N LEU A 8 -5.39 -7.25 3.75
CA LEU A 8 -4.65 -6.30 4.55
C LEU A 8 -5.42 -5.94 5.83
N PRO A 9 -4.73 -5.68 6.95
CA PRO A 9 -5.40 -5.28 8.18
C PRO A 9 -6.13 -3.95 7.99
N ALA A 10 -7.13 -3.70 8.85
CA ALA A 10 -7.78 -2.40 8.90
C ALA A 10 -6.77 -1.30 9.24
N LEU A 11 -6.73 -0.27 8.41
CA LEU A 11 -5.90 0.92 8.63
C LEU A 11 -6.69 2.02 9.33
N LEU A 12 -5.98 3.03 9.83
CA LEU A 12 -6.58 4.25 10.36
C LEU A 12 -7.43 4.93 9.29
N ASP A 13 -8.58 5.48 9.72
CA ASP A 13 -9.53 6.15 8.83
C ASP A 13 -8.93 7.44 8.21
N SER A 14 -7.79 7.92 8.70
CA SER A 14 -7.03 9.06 8.17
C SER A 14 -6.22 8.73 6.92
N VAL A 15 -6.05 7.46 6.55
CA VAL A 15 -5.32 7.06 5.34
C VAL A 15 -6.13 6.11 4.47
N THR A 16 -5.79 6.08 3.19
CA THR A 16 -6.30 5.11 2.22
C THR A 16 -5.14 4.38 1.60
N LEU A 17 -5.31 3.07 1.39
CA LEU A 17 -4.37 2.20 0.71
C LEU A 17 -5.01 1.61 -0.54
N LYS A 18 -4.30 1.65 -1.67
CA LYS A 18 -4.78 1.08 -2.93
C LYS A 18 -3.63 0.60 -3.81
N VAL A 19 -3.96 -0.32 -4.72
CA VAL A 19 -3.16 -0.56 -5.94
C VAL A 19 -3.50 0.54 -6.93
N ALA A 20 -2.53 1.42 -7.22
CA ALA A 20 -2.72 2.57 -8.09
C ALA A 20 -2.44 2.26 -9.57
N ASN A 21 -1.58 1.27 -9.84
CA ASN A 21 -1.25 0.85 -11.19
C ASN A 21 -0.79 -0.61 -11.21
N ILE A 22 -0.92 -1.27 -12.36
CA ILE A 22 -0.44 -2.63 -12.60
C ILE A 22 0.31 -2.64 -13.93
N THR A 23 1.54 -3.15 -13.96
CA THR A 23 2.32 -3.28 -15.20
C THR A 23 1.73 -4.36 -16.10
N LYS A 24 2.13 -4.40 -17.38
CA LYS A 24 1.81 -5.53 -18.27
C LYS A 24 2.35 -6.88 -17.79
N TYR A 25 3.29 -6.89 -16.84
CA TYR A 25 3.87 -8.09 -16.26
C TYR A 25 3.17 -8.51 -14.95
N GLY A 26 2.21 -7.71 -14.46
CA GLY A 26 1.45 -7.98 -13.25
C GLY A 26 2.05 -7.39 -11.97
N ASP A 27 3.09 -6.56 -12.08
CA ASP A 27 3.67 -5.86 -10.93
C ASP A 27 2.75 -4.73 -10.47
N ASN A 28 2.64 -4.54 -9.17
CA ASN A 28 1.67 -3.64 -8.56
C ASN A 28 2.37 -2.41 -7.99
N GLN A 29 1.86 -1.23 -8.32
CA GLN A 29 2.22 0.00 -7.62
C GLN A 29 1.21 0.24 -6.50
N VAL A 30 1.70 0.34 -5.28
CA VAL A 30 0.87 0.56 -4.10
C VAL A 30 1.02 2.00 -3.63
N GLU A 31 -0.07 2.63 -3.22
CA GLU A 31 -0.08 3.98 -2.68
C GLU A 31 -0.80 4.04 -1.33
N ILE A 32 -0.19 4.73 -0.37
CA ILE A 32 -0.84 5.24 0.83
C ILE A 32 -1.04 6.74 0.67
N ARG A 33 -2.27 7.20 0.87
CA ARG A 33 -2.66 8.61 0.75
C ARG A 33 -3.43 9.06 1.96
N ASP A 34 -3.32 10.35 2.28
CA ASP A 34 -4.21 10.99 3.25
C ASP A 34 -5.66 10.88 2.77
N ALA A 35 -6.55 10.38 3.63
CA ALA A 35 -7.92 10.07 3.25
C ALA A 35 -8.75 11.32 2.90
N LYS A 36 -8.42 12.48 3.50
CA LYS A 36 -9.17 13.73 3.35
C LYS A 36 -8.68 14.55 2.15
N THR A 37 -7.37 14.77 2.08
CA THR A 37 -6.71 15.64 1.09
C THR A 37 -6.28 14.89 -0.17
N LYS A 38 -6.25 13.55 -0.12
CA LYS A 38 -5.74 12.67 -1.18
C LYS A 38 -4.25 12.86 -1.49
N GLN A 39 -3.51 13.58 -0.65
CA GLN A 39 -2.08 13.76 -0.80
C GLN A 39 -1.36 12.42 -0.73
N LEU A 40 -0.35 12.25 -1.59
CA LEU A 40 0.50 11.06 -1.56
C LEU A 40 1.40 11.10 -0.33
N ILE A 41 1.32 10.05 0.49
CA ILE A 41 2.16 9.86 1.67
C ILE A 41 3.31 8.92 1.33
N TRP A 42 2.99 7.76 0.73
CA TRP A 42 3.97 6.73 0.39
C TRP A 42 3.56 5.98 -0.87
N ARG A 43 4.55 5.55 -1.66
CA ARG A 43 4.36 4.78 -2.89
C ARG A 43 5.58 3.91 -3.16
N ALA A 44 5.34 2.68 -3.57
CA ALA A 44 6.38 1.77 -4.03
C ALA A 44 5.84 0.78 -5.07
N TRP A 45 6.73 0.18 -5.84
CA TRP A 45 6.42 -0.96 -6.69
C TRP A 45 6.75 -2.27 -5.97
N ASP A 46 5.92 -3.31 -6.14
CA ASP A 46 6.11 -4.59 -5.46
C ASP A 46 7.32 -5.41 -5.94
N PHE A 47 7.96 -5.02 -7.05
CA PHE A 47 9.24 -5.57 -7.51
C PHE A 47 10.46 -4.85 -6.91
N GLU A 48 10.29 -3.71 -6.22
CA GLU A 48 11.41 -2.96 -5.66
C GLU A 48 12.12 -3.76 -4.55
N PRO A 49 13.46 -3.76 -4.50
CA PRO A 49 14.18 -4.36 -3.41
C PRO A 49 13.76 -3.76 -2.07
N GLY A 50 13.41 -4.62 -1.11
CA GLY A 50 12.97 -4.17 0.22
C GLY A 50 11.48 -3.82 0.33
N PHE A 51 10.72 -3.89 -0.77
CA PHE A 51 9.28 -3.57 -0.78
C PHE A 51 8.51 -4.22 0.36
N GLU A 52 8.68 -5.53 0.58
CA GLU A 52 7.91 -6.26 1.59
C GLU A 52 8.15 -5.73 3.02
N ALA A 53 9.41 -5.41 3.36
CA ALA A 53 9.77 -4.90 4.67
C ALA A 53 9.26 -3.47 4.87
N ASP A 54 9.45 -2.61 3.88
CA ASP A 54 9.02 -1.21 3.92
C ASP A 54 7.48 -1.12 3.96
N PHE A 55 6.81 -1.93 3.13
CA PHE A 55 5.36 -2.00 3.11
C PHE A 55 4.81 -2.49 4.45
N ALA A 56 5.37 -3.55 5.03
CA ALA A 56 4.97 -4.04 6.35
C ALA A 56 5.13 -2.95 7.42
N ALA A 57 6.23 -2.19 7.39
CA ALA A 57 6.44 -1.08 8.32
C ALA A 57 5.39 0.04 8.15
N GLN A 58 5.01 0.40 6.91
CA GLN A 58 3.94 1.36 6.67
C GLN A 58 2.58 0.85 7.16
N ILE A 59 2.26 -0.43 6.90
CA ILE A 59 1.02 -1.05 7.35
C ILE A 59 0.93 -1.09 8.87
N GLU A 60 2.02 -1.43 9.56
CA GLU A 60 2.07 -1.43 11.02
C GLU A 60 1.90 0.00 11.58
N PHE A 61 2.58 0.98 10.98
CA PHE A 61 2.50 2.38 11.40
C PHE A 61 1.07 2.94 11.33
N TYR A 62 0.32 2.58 10.29
CA TYR A 62 -1.06 3.03 10.08
C TYR A 62 -2.12 2.01 10.50
N ARG A 63 -1.77 0.93 11.21
CA ARG A 63 -2.74 -0.07 11.65
C ARG A 63 -3.71 0.53 12.68
N LYS A 64 -5.01 0.24 12.53
CA LYS A 64 -6.01 0.55 13.55
C LYS A 64 -5.84 -0.40 14.74
N ARG A 65 -5.64 0.16 15.94
CA ARG A 65 -5.50 -0.61 17.19
C ARG A 65 -6.84 -1.12 17.70
#